data_AF-A0A8E0M9G6-F1
#
_entry.id   AF-A0A8E0M9G6-F1
#
_cell.length_a   1.000
_cell.length_b   1.000
_cell.length_c   1.000
_cell.angle_alpha   90.00
_cell.angle_beta   90.00
_cell.angle_gamma   90.00
#
_symmetry.space_group_name_H-M   'P 1'
#
loop_
_entity.id
_entity.type
_entity.pdbx_description
1 polymer ?
#
loop_
_entity_poly.entity_id
_entity_poly.type
_entity_poly.pdbx_seq_one_letter_code
_entity_poly.pdbx_strand_id
1 'polypeptide(L)' 'DQVIMAGGTFVAGSTIEFSGDGPLRPPYTLYLQGGLTYAHIKLATMGAAQSTFFDN' A
#
# COMPACT_ATOMS: atom_id res chain seq x y z
N ASP A 1 -0.18 14.81 -12.38
CA ASP A 1 -1.36 14.09 -11.88
C ASP A 1 -1.34 14.05 -10.37
N GLN A 2 -2.51 14.07 -9.74
CA GLN A 2 -2.61 13.87 -8.30
C GLN A 2 -2.21 12.43 -7.97
N VAL A 3 -1.45 12.22 -6.90
CA VAL A 3 -0.97 10.90 -6.46
C VAL A 3 -1.52 10.65 -5.06
N ILE A 4 -1.88 9.40 -4.78
CA ILE A 4 -2.16 8.93 -3.42
C ILE A 4 -1.00 8.05 -2.95
N MET A 5 -0.69 8.11 -1.65
CA MET A 5 0.39 7.34 -1.04
C MET A 5 -0.03 6.82 0.34
N ALA A 6 0.26 5.55 0.59
CA ALA A 6 0.29 4.92 1.90
C ALA A 6 1.76 4.71 2.31
N GLY A 7 2.19 5.39 3.37
CA GLY A 7 3.59 5.41 3.81
C GLY A 7 3.74 5.35 5.33
N GLY A 8 3.01 4.44 5.99
CA GLY A 8 3.06 4.20 7.43
C GLY A 8 4.36 3.52 7.86
N THR A 9 5.47 4.25 7.74
CA THR A 9 6.85 3.76 7.92
C THR A 9 7.42 4.24 9.26
N PHE A 10 8.25 3.41 9.89
CA PHE A 10 9.01 3.78 11.10
C PHE A 10 10.03 4.88 10.80
N VAL A 11 10.73 4.76 9.66
CA VAL A 11 11.61 5.80 9.15
C VAL A 11 10.90 6.54 8.02
N ALA A 12 10.69 7.84 8.18
CA ALA A 12 9.97 8.66 7.22
C ALA A 12 10.56 8.54 5.80
N GLY A 13 9.73 8.15 4.84
CA GLY A 13 10.11 8.00 3.44
C GLY A 13 10.88 6.70 3.11
N SER A 14 10.92 5.76 4.04
CA SER A 14 11.53 4.45 3.84
C SER A 14 10.80 3.66 2.76
N THR A 15 11.51 3.28 1.69
CA THR A 15 10.98 2.45 0.61
C THR A 15 11.27 0.96 0.80
N ILE A 16 12.06 0.61 1.83
CA ILE A 16 12.29 -0.79 2.23
C ILE A 16 11.18 -1.29 3.17
N GLU A 17 10.47 -0.38 3.81
CA GLU A 17 9.26 -0.67 4.56
C GLU A 17 8.04 -0.76 3.62
N PHE A 18 6.98 -1.43 4.08
CA PHE A 18 5.84 -1.68 3.21
C PHE A 18 5.10 -0.38 2.90
N SER A 19 4.99 -0.04 1.63
CA SER A 19 4.34 1.18 1.15
C SER A 19 3.62 0.94 -0.17
N GLY A 20 2.77 1.88 -0.55
CA GLY A 20 2.24 1.90 -1.91
C GLY A 20 1.72 3.26 -2.34
N ASP A 21 1.84 3.53 -3.63
CA ASP A 21 1.44 4.80 -4.23
C ASP A 21 1.03 4.62 -5.69
N GLY A 22 0.28 5.57 -6.21
CA GLY A 22 -0.22 5.50 -7.58
C GLY A 22 -0.94 6.77 -8.02
N PRO A 23 -1.00 7.03 -9.33
CA PRO A 23 -1.67 8.22 -9.84
C PRO A 23 -3.19 8.06 -9.82
N LEU A 24 -3.90 9.13 -9.43
CA LEU A 24 -5.36 9.22 -9.46
C LEU A 24 -5.87 9.52 -10.87
N ARG A 25 -5.56 8.63 -11.81
CA ARG A 25 -6.08 8.64 -13.18
C ARG A 25 -6.20 7.23 -13.73
N PRO A 26 -7.06 6.98 -14.72
CA PRO A 26 -7.14 5.70 -15.40
C PRO A 26 -5.76 5.21 -15.91
N PRO A 27 -5.43 3.91 -15.77
CA PRO A 27 -6.26 2.82 -15.24
C PRO A 27 -6.20 2.63 -13.71
N TYR A 28 -5.84 3.67 -12.96
CA TYR A 28 -5.74 3.69 -11.48
C TYR A 28 -4.77 2.66 -10.91
N THR A 29 -3.61 2.51 -11.56
CA THR A 29 -2.55 1.59 -11.11
C THR A 29 -2.01 1.98 -9.74
N LEU A 30 -1.93 1.01 -8.84
CA LEU A 30 -1.27 1.13 -7.54
C LEU A 30 0.02 0.29 -7.55
N TYR A 31 1.14 0.90 -7.16
CA TYR A 31 2.42 0.21 -6.97
C TYR A 31 2.57 -0.14 -5.49
N LEU A 32 2.77 -1.41 -5.19
CA LEU A 32 3.06 -1.92 -3.84
C LEU A 32 4.51 -2.37 -3.78
N GLN A 33 5.25 -1.91 -2.78
CA GLN A 33 6.68 -2.18 -2.66
C GLN A 33 7.15 -2.25 -1.20
N GLY A 34 8.37 -2.75 -1.03
CA GLY A 34 9.00 -2.90 0.29
C GLY A 34 8.32 -3.94 1.17
N GLY A 35 8.68 -3.89 2.45
CA GLY A 35 8.18 -4.75 3.52
C GLY A 35 9.30 -5.53 4.19
N LEU A 36 9.49 -5.25 5.48
CA LEU A 36 10.55 -5.85 6.30
C LEU A 36 10.29 -7.33 6.61
N THR A 37 9.02 -7.74 6.64
CA THR A 37 8.63 -9.13 6.91
C THR A 37 7.52 -9.55 5.96
N TYR A 38 7.59 -10.78 5.46
CA TYR A 38 6.56 -11.36 4.60
C TYR A 38 5.18 -11.38 5.29
N ALA A 39 5.15 -11.68 6.60
CA ALA A 39 3.92 -11.72 7.38
C ALA A 39 3.20 -10.36 7.37
N HIS A 40 3.94 -9.25 7.54
CA HIS A 40 3.37 -7.91 7.50
C HIS A 40 2.75 -7.61 6.13
N ILE A 41 3.47 -7.88 5.03
CA ILE A 41 2.98 -7.64 3.66
C ILE A 41 1.68 -8.41 3.43
N LYS A 42 1.66 -9.70 3.79
CA LYS A 42 0.49 -10.57 3.60
C LYS A 42 -0.72 -10.07 4.38
N LEU A 43 -0.55 -9.74 5.67
CA LEU A 43 -1.64 -9.22 6.50
C LEU A 43 -2.17 -7.89 5.99
N ALA A 44 -1.30 -6.95 5.64
CA ALA A 44 -1.69 -5.64 5.14
C ALA A 44 -2.45 -5.74 3.79
N THR A 45 -1.96 -6.59 2.88
CA THR A 45 -2.61 -6.79 1.57
C THR A 45 -3.97 -7.46 1.72
N MET A 46 -4.08 -8.49 2.57
CA MET A 46 -5.35 -9.14 2.87
C MET A 46 -6.34 -8.19 3.55
N GLY A 47 -5.88 -7.37 4.50
CA GLY A 47 -6.71 -6.37 5.17
C GLY A 47 -7.21 -5.27 4.22
N ALA A 48 -6.36 -4.84 3.28
CA ALA A 48 -6.77 -3.90 2.23
C ALA A 48 -7.87 -4.49 1.34
N ALA A 49 -7.70 -5.75 0.89
CA ALA A 49 -8.73 -6.43 0.12
C ALA A 49 -10.03 -6.63 0.94
N GLN A 50 -9.92 -7.06 2.20
CA GLN A 50 -11.06 -7.22 3.12
C GLN A 50 -11.86 -5.92 3.24
N SER A 51 -11.21 -4.83 3.63
CA SER A 51 -11.86 -3.52 3.81
C SER A 51 -12.44 -2.92 2.53
N THR A 52 -11.84 -3.19 1.38
CA THR A 52 -12.28 -2.61 0.09
C THR A 52 -13.43 -3.39 -0.54
N PHE A 53 -13.44 -4.73 -0.40
CA PHE A 53 -14.34 -5.60 -1.15
C PHE A 53 -15.35 -6.35 -0.30
N PHE A 54 -15.14 -6.47 1.02
CA PHE A 54 -15.89 -7.41 1.86
C PHE A 54 -16.47 -6.79 3.13
N ASP A 55 -15.89 -5.72 3.66
CA ASP A 55 -16.47 -4.97 4.77
C ASP A 55 -17.48 -3.97 4.20
N ASN A 56 -18.77 -4.13 4.54
CA ASN A 56 -19.86 -3.24 4.13
C ASN A 56 -19.95 -2.00 5.04
#